data_AF-A0A1Y0HTJ7-F1
#
_entry.id   AF-A0A1Y0HTJ7-F1
#
_cell.length_a   1.000
_cell.length_b   1.000
_cell.length_c   1.000
_cell.angle_alpha   90.00
_cell.angle_beta   90.00
_cell.angle_gamma   90.00
#
_symmetry.space_group_name_H-M   'P 1'
#
loop_
_entity.id
_entity.type
_entity.pdbx_description
1 polymer ?
#
loop_
_entity_poly.entity_id
_entity_poly.type
_entity_poly.pdbx_seq_one_letter_code
_entity_poly.pdbx_strand_id
1 'polypeptide(L)'
;MRVEPVTEDVLVDRVVDLVLGFRRGDQTIVPDGAVRLLVDGHPSARPEALADLLVAPLRASGRPVARVRVQDFWRPASLRLEHGREDPDALLDAWIDVAGLNREVLDAVGPGGSGRYVPSLRDPATSRSTRAAYVAAEPGLVVVLDGALALGRGLAVDLSVHLALRDTTLARRTAPADAWTLAAYARYEREVRPAEVADVVARVDDARHPALVVR
;
A
#
# COMPACT_ATOMS: atom_id res chain seq x y z
N MET A 1 7.42 -3.09 22.66
CA MET A 1 7.39 -3.71 21.32
C MET A 1 8.20 -4.99 21.35
N ARG A 2 7.54 -6.12 21.12
CA ARG A 2 8.16 -7.44 20.99
C ARG A 2 8.26 -7.78 19.50
N VAL A 3 9.34 -8.43 19.10
CA VAL A 3 9.51 -8.93 17.72
C VAL A 3 9.36 -10.44 17.76
N GLU A 4 8.41 -10.96 16.97
CA GLU A 4 8.10 -12.38 16.90
C GLU A 4 8.41 -12.90 15.50
N PRO A 5 9.41 -13.80 15.34
CA PRO A 5 9.68 -14.44 14.06
C PRO A 5 8.47 -15.26 13.61
N VAL A 6 8.09 -15.11 12.34
CA VAL A 6 6.96 -15.82 11.74
C VAL A 6 7.34 -16.33 10.35
N THR A 7 6.55 -17.26 9.83
CA THR A 7 6.60 -17.62 8.40
C THR A 7 5.82 -16.60 7.58
N GLU A 8 6.02 -16.61 6.26
CA GLU A 8 5.21 -15.80 5.33
C GLU A 8 3.72 -16.17 5.42
N ASP A 9 3.39 -17.46 5.51
CA ASP A 9 2.01 -17.92 5.68
C ASP A 9 1.37 -17.35 6.96
N VAL A 10 2.09 -17.35 8.08
CA VAL A 10 1.57 -16.77 9.34
C VAL A 10 1.39 -15.26 9.24
N LEU A 11 2.25 -14.55 8.51
CA LEU A 11 2.05 -13.13 8.23
C LEU A 11 0.80 -12.90 7.37
N VAL A 12 0.60 -13.69 6.32
CA VAL A 12 -0.59 -13.65 5.45
C VAL A 12 -1.85 -13.90 6.27
N ASP A 13 -1.89 -14.99 7.05
CA ASP A 13 -3.03 -15.34 7.91
C ASP A 13 -3.36 -14.21 8.88
N ARG A 14 -2.33 -13.61 9.51
CA ARG A 14 -2.52 -12.50 10.44
C ARG A 14 -3.16 -11.28 9.78
N VAL A 15 -2.76 -10.95 8.56
CA VAL A 15 -3.32 -9.82 7.80
C VAL A 15 -4.74 -10.15 7.32
N VAL A 16 -4.99 -11.38 6.88
CA VAL A 16 -6.33 -11.85 6.48
C VAL A 16 -7.29 -11.74 7.66
N ASP A 17 -6.91 -12.25 8.83
CA ASP A 17 -7.71 -12.17 10.06
C ASP A 17 -8.01 -10.72 10.44
N LEU A 18 -7.04 -9.81 10.30
CA LEU A 18 -7.24 -8.39 10.55
C LEU A 18 -8.30 -7.80 9.60
N VAL A 19 -8.23 -8.11 8.30
CA VAL A 19 -9.20 -7.64 7.30
C VAL A 19 -10.59 -8.20 7.55
N LEU A 20 -10.71 -9.50 7.87
CA LEU A 20 -12.00 -10.15 8.13
C LEU A 20 -12.63 -9.69 9.45
N GLY A 21 -11.79 -9.38 10.44
CA GLY A 21 -12.17 -8.83 11.74
C GLY A 21 -12.49 -7.34 11.72
N PHE A 22 -12.09 -6.61 10.66
CA PHE A 22 -12.31 -5.16 10.59
C PHE A 22 -13.80 -4.79 10.59
N ARG A 23 -14.13 -3.76 11.36
CA ARG A 23 -15.47 -3.18 11.51
C ARG A 23 -15.36 -1.66 11.41
N ARG A 24 -16.25 -1.02 10.65
CA ARG A 24 -16.40 0.44 10.66
C ARG A 24 -17.51 0.82 11.65
N GLY A 25 -17.16 1.56 12.71
CA GLY A 25 -18.12 1.91 13.75
C GLY A 25 -18.60 0.66 14.54
N ASP A 26 -19.88 0.62 14.90
CA ASP A 26 -20.48 -0.51 15.64
C ASP A 26 -20.96 -1.66 14.75
N GLN A 27 -20.83 -1.54 13.42
CA GLN A 27 -21.49 -2.43 12.48
C GLN A 27 -20.67 -3.70 12.23
N THR A 28 -21.34 -4.84 12.38
CA THR A 28 -20.77 -6.22 12.28
C THR A 28 -20.51 -6.67 10.84
N ILE A 29 -21.18 -6.03 9.88
CA ILE A 29 -21.00 -6.16 8.43
C ILE A 29 -20.86 -4.72 7.95
N VAL A 30 -19.91 -4.42 7.06
CA VAL A 30 -19.87 -3.11 6.38
C VAL A 30 -20.80 -3.26 5.16
N PRO A 31 -22.10 -2.93 5.24
CA PRO A 31 -23.02 -3.18 4.15
C PRO A 31 -22.74 -2.17 3.02
N ASP A 32 -22.19 -1.01 3.38
CA ASP A 32 -21.92 0.13 2.54
C ASP A 32 -20.40 0.40 2.47
N GLY A 33 -19.72 -0.35 1.61
CA GLY A 33 -18.35 -0.05 1.17
C GLY A 33 -17.31 -1.16 1.39
N ALA A 34 -16.21 -1.05 0.66
CA ALA A 34 -15.08 -1.97 0.68
C ALA A 34 -14.16 -1.75 1.88
N VAL A 35 -13.44 -2.78 2.33
CA VAL A 35 -12.27 -2.61 3.23
C VAL A 35 -11.06 -2.21 2.38
N ARG A 36 -10.33 -1.17 2.77
CA ARG A 36 -9.21 -0.60 2.01
C ARG A 36 -7.91 -0.81 2.78
N LEU A 37 -7.13 -1.80 2.34
CA LEU A 37 -5.87 -2.21 2.96
C LEU A 37 -4.68 -1.69 2.14
N LEU A 38 -3.75 -0.99 2.79
CA LEU A 38 -2.45 -0.64 2.20
C LEU A 38 -1.36 -1.60 2.69
N VAL A 39 -0.58 -2.15 1.76
CA VAL A 39 0.71 -2.80 2.00
C VAL A 39 1.80 -1.85 1.53
N ASP A 40 2.45 -1.19 2.49
CA ASP A 40 3.48 -0.20 2.25
C ASP A 40 4.88 -0.78 2.53
N GLY A 41 5.85 -0.46 1.68
CA GLY A 41 7.24 -0.80 1.95
C GLY A 41 8.18 -0.33 0.85
N HIS A 42 9.47 -0.34 1.13
CA HIS A 42 10.49 -0.13 0.10
C HIS A 42 10.33 -1.16 -1.04
N PRO A 43 10.56 -0.84 -2.33
CA PRO A 43 10.42 -1.80 -3.43
C PRO A 43 11.21 -3.11 -3.23
N SER A 44 12.38 -3.05 -2.58
CA SER A 44 13.17 -4.24 -2.26
C SER A 44 12.59 -5.12 -1.14
N ALA A 45 11.58 -4.64 -0.41
CA ALA A 45 10.79 -5.41 0.54
C ALA A 45 9.64 -6.16 -0.15
N ARG A 46 9.37 -5.85 -1.42
CA ARG A 46 8.36 -6.48 -2.28
C ARG A 46 6.93 -6.40 -1.72
N PRO A 47 6.41 -5.20 -1.38
CA PRO A 47 5.04 -5.04 -0.90
C PRO A 47 4.00 -5.58 -1.90
N GLU A 48 4.29 -5.53 -3.20
CA GLU A 48 3.43 -6.09 -4.25
C GLU A 48 3.26 -7.60 -4.10
N ALA A 49 4.33 -8.30 -3.69
CA ALA A 49 4.30 -9.75 -3.55
C ALA A 49 3.43 -10.16 -2.35
N LEU A 50 3.57 -9.49 -1.21
CA LEU A 50 2.68 -9.74 -0.07
C LEU A 50 1.23 -9.40 -0.43
N ALA A 51 0.99 -8.25 -1.08
CA ALA A 51 -0.36 -7.86 -1.50
C ALA A 51 -1.00 -8.88 -2.45
N ASP A 52 -0.22 -9.50 -3.35
CA ASP A 52 -0.69 -10.57 -4.23
C ASP A 52 -1.01 -11.86 -3.46
N LEU A 53 -0.21 -12.22 -2.44
CA LEU A 53 -0.46 -13.39 -1.59
C LEU A 53 -1.76 -13.29 -0.79
N LEU A 54 -2.21 -12.08 -0.43
CA LEU A 54 -3.47 -11.87 0.28
C LEU A 54 -4.71 -12.20 -0.57
N VAL A 55 -4.60 -12.21 -1.91
CA VAL A 55 -5.76 -12.31 -2.81
C VAL A 55 -6.49 -13.64 -2.67
N ALA A 56 -5.77 -14.76 -2.71
CA ALA A 56 -6.39 -16.09 -2.71
C ALA A 56 -7.08 -16.41 -1.37
N PRO A 57 -6.45 -16.20 -0.19
CA PRO A 57 -7.11 -16.44 1.10
C PRO A 57 -8.33 -15.54 1.36
N LEU A 58 -8.27 -14.26 0.98
CA LEU A 58 -9.42 -13.35 1.10
C LEU A 58 -10.60 -13.82 0.24
N ARG A 59 -10.33 -14.25 -1.00
CA ARG A 59 -11.36 -14.81 -1.89
C ARG A 59 -11.92 -16.14 -1.37
N ALA A 60 -11.07 -17.00 -0.84
CA ALA A 60 -11.50 -18.24 -0.18
C ALA A 60 -12.42 -17.98 1.03
N SER A 61 -12.24 -16.83 1.68
CA SER A 61 -13.09 -16.34 2.77
C SER A 61 -14.35 -15.60 2.29
N GLY A 62 -14.69 -15.68 1.01
CA GLY A 62 -15.88 -15.05 0.42
C GLY A 62 -15.77 -13.55 0.22
N ARG A 63 -14.57 -12.98 0.22
CA ARG A 63 -14.34 -11.55 -0.02
C ARG A 63 -13.84 -11.32 -1.45
N PRO A 64 -14.58 -10.58 -2.31
CA PRO A 64 -14.03 -10.15 -3.59
C PRO A 64 -12.82 -9.25 -3.34
N VAL A 65 -11.80 -9.31 -4.21
CA VAL A 65 -10.55 -8.56 -4.04
C VAL A 65 -10.22 -7.77 -5.29
N ALA A 66 -10.01 -6.47 -5.10
CA ALA A 66 -9.43 -5.55 -6.08
C ALA A 66 -7.97 -5.29 -5.74
N ARG A 67 -7.05 -5.70 -6.63
CA ARG A 67 -5.64 -5.35 -6.56
C ARG A 67 -5.40 -4.02 -7.26
N VAL A 68 -4.82 -3.07 -6.55
CA VAL A 68 -4.52 -1.72 -7.05
C VAL A 68 -3.08 -1.39 -6.66
N ARG A 69 -2.30 -0.84 -7.59
CA ARG A 69 -0.91 -0.42 -7.31
C ARG A 69 -0.87 1.09 -7.20
N VAL A 70 -0.24 1.62 -6.15
CA VAL A 70 -0.10 3.08 -5.96
C VAL A 70 0.62 3.73 -7.15
N GLN A 71 1.56 3.02 -7.77
CA GLN A 71 2.28 3.51 -8.94
C GLN A 71 1.41 3.74 -10.19
N ASP A 72 0.26 3.06 -10.28
CA ASP A 72 -0.69 3.26 -11.38
C ASP A 72 -1.51 4.56 -11.22
N PHE A 73 -1.30 5.26 -10.10
CA PHE A 73 -1.87 6.54 -9.71
C PHE A 73 -0.77 7.57 -9.46
N TRP A 74 0.39 7.39 -10.08
CA TRP A 74 1.38 8.46 -10.11
C TRP A 74 0.90 9.65 -10.94
N ARG A 75 1.31 10.85 -10.52
CA ARG A 75 1.14 12.07 -11.29
C ARG A 75 1.83 11.94 -12.66
N PRO A 76 1.43 12.72 -13.68
CA PRO A 76 2.17 12.80 -14.94
C PRO A 76 3.66 13.07 -14.73
N ALA A 77 4.51 12.51 -15.59
CA ALA A 77 5.96 12.71 -15.51
C ALA A 77 6.37 14.19 -15.54
N SER A 78 5.61 15.05 -16.23
CA SER A 78 5.82 16.50 -16.27
C SER A 78 5.71 17.17 -14.90
N LEU A 79 4.94 16.61 -13.96
CA LEU A 79 4.84 17.08 -12.58
C LEU A 79 5.84 16.36 -11.68
N ARG A 80 5.98 15.04 -11.82
CA ARG A 80 6.86 14.24 -10.96
C ARG A 80 8.33 14.60 -11.10
N LEU A 81 8.75 14.97 -12.31
CA LEU A 81 10.14 15.18 -12.67
C LEU A 81 10.45 16.66 -12.91
N GLU A 82 9.56 17.57 -12.50
CA GLU A 82 9.68 19.01 -12.75
C GLU A 82 10.92 19.63 -12.09
N HIS A 83 11.35 19.06 -10.96
CA HIS A 83 12.54 19.46 -10.22
C HIS A 83 13.78 18.58 -10.49
N GLY A 84 13.69 17.69 -11.48
CA GLY A 84 14.75 16.74 -11.83
C GLY A 84 14.29 15.30 -11.76
N ARG A 85 15.09 14.40 -12.35
CA ARG A 85 14.79 12.96 -12.37
C ARG A 85 15.08 12.25 -11.05
N GLU A 86 15.95 12.84 -10.24
CA GLU A 86 16.50 12.27 -9.00
C GLU A 86 16.27 13.24 -7.84
N ASP A 87 15.02 13.67 -7.67
CA ASP A 87 14.61 14.54 -6.58
C ASP A 87 13.90 13.72 -5.48
N PRO A 88 14.54 13.50 -4.32
CA PRO A 88 13.97 12.72 -3.23
C PRO A 88 12.76 13.39 -2.56
N ASP A 89 12.70 14.72 -2.52
CA ASP A 89 11.56 15.45 -1.98
C ASP A 89 10.37 15.31 -2.92
N ALA A 90 10.57 15.44 -4.23
CA ALA A 90 9.51 15.18 -5.19
C ALA A 90 9.02 13.72 -5.12
N LEU A 91 9.93 12.74 -4.98
CA LEU A 91 9.57 11.33 -4.82
C LEU A 91 8.65 11.11 -3.62
N LEU A 92 9.00 11.67 -2.47
CA LEU A 92 8.19 11.55 -1.26
C LEU A 92 6.88 12.35 -1.38
N ASP A 93 6.96 13.60 -1.82
CA ASP A 93 5.89 14.58 -1.64
C ASP A 93 4.95 14.77 -2.83
N ALA A 94 5.40 14.47 -4.04
CA ALA A 94 4.70 14.89 -5.26
C ALA A 94 4.36 13.73 -6.20
N TRP A 95 4.97 12.56 -6.06
CA TRP A 95 4.80 11.50 -7.07
C TRP A 95 3.42 10.87 -7.09
N ILE A 96 2.82 10.63 -5.93
CA ILE A 96 1.51 9.99 -5.82
C ILE A 96 0.40 11.02 -6.07
N ASP A 97 -0.52 10.73 -6.98
CA ASP A 97 -1.79 11.47 -7.12
C ASP A 97 -2.76 11.00 -6.02
N VAL A 98 -2.50 11.41 -4.78
CA VAL A 98 -3.32 11.05 -3.61
C VAL A 98 -4.79 11.41 -3.82
N ALA A 99 -5.06 12.60 -4.38
CA ALA A 99 -6.41 13.06 -4.65
C ALA A 99 -7.10 12.20 -5.72
N GLY A 100 -6.38 11.82 -6.78
CA GLY A 100 -6.88 10.89 -7.79
C GLY A 100 -7.15 9.49 -7.23
N LEU A 101 -6.22 8.92 -6.46
CA LEU A 101 -6.36 7.59 -5.87
C LEU A 101 -7.51 7.54 -4.85
N ASN A 102 -7.65 8.57 -4.02
CA ASN A 102 -8.80 8.70 -3.12
C ASN A 102 -10.11 8.79 -3.91
N ARG A 103 -10.21 9.76 -4.83
CA ARG A 103 -11.46 10.02 -5.57
C ARG A 103 -11.91 8.86 -6.43
N GLU A 104 -11.00 8.21 -7.16
CA GLU A 104 -11.34 7.21 -8.17
C GLU A 104 -11.35 5.77 -7.63
N VAL A 105 -10.83 5.55 -6.42
CA VAL A 105 -10.78 4.23 -5.78
C VAL A 105 -11.27 4.30 -4.35
N LEU A 106 -10.50 4.90 -3.43
CA LEU A 106 -10.67 4.68 -2.00
C LEU A 106 -11.98 5.27 -1.46
N ASP A 107 -12.32 6.49 -1.82
CA ASP A 107 -13.59 7.12 -1.45
C ASP A 107 -14.73 6.60 -2.35
N ALA A 108 -14.43 6.27 -3.61
CA ALA A 108 -15.41 5.74 -4.55
C ALA A 108 -16.02 4.40 -4.08
N VAL A 109 -15.24 3.56 -3.40
CA VAL A 109 -15.69 2.32 -2.78
C VAL A 109 -15.82 2.41 -1.26
N GLY A 110 -15.60 3.59 -0.69
CA GLY A 110 -15.79 3.87 0.73
C GLY A 110 -17.27 4.08 1.09
N PRO A 111 -17.57 4.40 2.35
CA PRO A 111 -18.92 4.72 2.80
C PRO A 111 -19.54 5.88 2.02
N GLY A 112 -20.76 5.68 1.49
CA GLY A 112 -21.42 6.70 0.65
C GLY A 112 -20.78 6.94 -0.72
N GLY A 113 -19.78 6.14 -1.08
CA GLY A 113 -19.12 6.18 -2.38
C GLY A 113 -20.03 5.68 -3.50
N SER A 114 -19.59 5.89 -4.75
CA SER A 114 -20.35 5.50 -5.95
C SER A 114 -20.47 3.99 -6.17
N GLY A 115 -19.72 3.15 -5.43
CA GLY A 115 -19.72 1.70 -5.60
C GLY A 115 -19.05 1.23 -6.89
N ARG A 116 -18.21 2.06 -7.51
CA ARG A 116 -17.39 1.71 -8.67
C ARG A 116 -16.04 2.39 -8.59
N TYR A 117 -15.00 1.74 -9.09
CA TYR A 117 -13.63 2.25 -9.07
C TYR A 117 -12.93 2.02 -10.40
N VAL A 118 -11.81 2.71 -10.63
CA VAL A 118 -10.89 2.39 -11.73
C VAL A 118 -9.67 1.65 -11.20
N PRO A 119 -9.21 0.58 -11.87
CA PRO A 119 -8.05 -0.18 -11.39
C PRO A 119 -6.71 0.53 -11.62
N SER A 120 -6.65 1.47 -12.57
CA SER A 120 -5.46 2.27 -12.89
C SER A 120 -5.85 3.57 -13.57
N LEU A 121 -5.00 4.60 -13.45
CA LEU A 121 -5.15 5.87 -14.19
C LEU A 121 -4.01 6.11 -15.17
N ARG A 122 -2.78 5.73 -14.80
CA ARG A 122 -1.57 6.05 -15.53
C ARG A 122 -0.59 4.89 -15.53
N ASP A 123 -0.04 4.61 -16.70
CA ASP A 123 1.09 3.71 -16.85
C ASP A 123 2.35 4.39 -16.26
N PRO A 124 2.98 3.81 -15.22
CA PRO A 124 4.13 4.41 -14.57
C PRO A 124 5.38 4.50 -15.47
N ALA A 125 5.52 3.61 -16.45
CA ALA A 125 6.66 3.56 -17.36
C ALA A 125 6.51 4.57 -18.51
N THR A 126 5.34 4.61 -19.15
CA THR A 126 5.11 5.49 -20.32
C THR A 126 4.52 6.85 -19.95
N SER A 127 4.07 7.02 -18.70
CA SER A 127 3.32 8.19 -18.22
C SER A 127 2.04 8.47 -19.03
N ARG A 128 1.50 7.48 -19.76
CA ARG A 128 0.25 7.61 -20.52
C ARG A 128 -0.94 7.21 -19.67
N SER A 129 -2.11 7.77 -19.97
CA SER A 129 -3.35 7.31 -19.34
C SER A 129 -3.64 5.88 -19.76
N THR A 130 -4.01 5.01 -18.82
CA THR A 130 -4.39 3.61 -19.11
C THR A 130 -5.78 3.50 -19.71
N ARG A 131 -6.63 4.52 -19.51
CA ARG A 131 -8.05 4.53 -19.91
C ARG A 131 -8.82 3.29 -19.42
N ALA A 132 -8.47 2.77 -18.24
CA ALA A 132 -9.18 1.66 -17.65
C ALA A 132 -10.65 2.02 -17.43
N ALA A 133 -11.54 1.06 -17.68
CA ALA A 133 -12.96 1.23 -17.43
C ALA A 133 -13.25 1.17 -15.92
N TYR A 134 -14.38 1.77 -15.52
CA TYR A 134 -14.91 1.58 -14.17
C TYR A 134 -15.32 0.13 -13.95
N VAL A 135 -15.01 -0.40 -12.77
CA VAL A 135 -15.37 -1.72 -12.27
C VAL A 135 -16.35 -1.53 -11.12
N ALA A 136 -17.44 -2.31 -11.10
CA ALA A 136 -18.38 -2.29 -9.99
C ALA A 136 -17.74 -2.92 -8.75
N ALA A 137 -17.93 -2.29 -7.59
CA ALA A 137 -17.52 -2.86 -6.32
C ALA A 137 -18.57 -3.87 -5.86
N GLU A 138 -18.18 -5.14 -5.81
CA GLU A 138 -19.03 -6.19 -5.27
C GLU A 138 -19.21 -6.02 -3.75
N PRO A 139 -20.35 -6.43 -3.17
CA PRO A 139 -20.55 -6.40 -1.72
C PRO A 139 -19.41 -7.11 -0.98
N GLY A 140 -18.87 -6.46 0.06
CA GLY A 140 -17.77 -7.01 0.86
C GLY A 140 -16.39 -6.94 0.20
N LEU A 141 -16.23 -6.18 -0.89
CA LEU A 141 -14.95 -5.95 -1.57
C LEU A 141 -13.83 -5.59 -0.59
N VAL A 142 -12.64 -6.13 -0.84
CA VAL A 142 -11.39 -5.69 -0.23
C VAL A 142 -10.54 -5.08 -1.33
N VAL A 143 -10.21 -3.80 -1.20
CA VAL A 143 -9.18 -3.15 -2.03
C VAL A 143 -7.85 -3.37 -1.33
N VAL A 144 -6.96 -4.14 -1.96
CA VAL A 144 -5.60 -4.35 -1.48
C VAL A 144 -4.67 -3.52 -2.35
N LEU A 145 -4.10 -2.48 -1.73
CA LEU A 145 -3.15 -1.56 -2.32
C LEU A 145 -1.72 -1.99 -1.98
N ASP A 146 -0.80 -1.89 -2.93
CA ASP A 146 0.64 -1.91 -2.65
C ASP A 146 1.30 -0.62 -3.08
N GLY A 147 2.31 -0.19 -2.34
CA GLY A 147 3.08 0.99 -2.66
C GLY A 147 4.31 1.18 -1.81
N ALA A 148 5.07 2.21 -2.15
CA ALA A 148 6.20 2.69 -1.38
C ALA A 148 5.96 4.16 -1.02
N LEU A 149 6.35 4.56 0.20
CA LEU A 149 6.19 5.94 0.69
C LEU A 149 4.72 6.40 0.67
N ALA A 150 3.77 5.46 0.80
CA ALA A 150 2.35 5.70 0.61
C ALA A 150 1.61 5.93 1.93
N LEU A 151 2.07 5.32 3.03
CA LEU A 151 1.48 5.56 4.35
C LEU A 151 1.74 7.00 4.81
N GLY A 152 0.80 7.60 5.53
CA GLY A 152 0.91 9.00 5.98
C GLY A 152 0.67 10.07 4.91
N ARG A 153 0.37 9.67 3.66
CA ARG A 153 0.13 10.59 2.54
C ARG A 153 -1.29 11.17 2.47
N GLY A 154 -2.17 10.81 3.40
CA GLY A 154 -3.59 11.18 3.36
C GLY A 154 -4.45 10.28 2.47
N LEU A 155 -3.98 9.05 2.18
CA LEU A 155 -4.81 8.03 1.54
C LEU A 155 -5.93 7.60 2.49
N ALA A 156 -7.15 7.50 1.98
CA ALA A 156 -8.32 7.05 2.73
C ALA A 156 -8.30 5.52 2.89
N VAL A 157 -7.28 4.98 3.54
CA VAL A 157 -7.14 3.55 3.84
C VAL A 157 -7.70 3.26 5.23
N ASP A 158 -8.27 2.07 5.41
CA ASP A 158 -8.82 1.64 6.69
C ASP A 158 -7.79 0.87 7.53
N LEU A 159 -6.91 0.14 6.84
CA LEU A 159 -5.89 -0.72 7.43
C LEU A 159 -4.58 -0.55 6.69
N SER A 160 -3.48 -0.79 7.40
CA SER A 160 -2.12 -0.66 6.88
C SER A 160 -1.18 -1.76 7.40
N VAL A 161 -0.40 -2.32 6.48
CA VAL A 161 0.72 -3.21 6.74
C VAL A 161 1.98 -2.48 6.27
N HIS A 162 2.97 -2.30 7.13
CA HIS A 162 4.26 -1.75 6.75
C HIS A 162 5.36 -2.80 6.81
N LEU A 163 6.07 -2.96 5.68
CA LEU A 163 7.22 -3.85 5.52
C LEU A 163 8.51 -3.10 5.87
N ALA A 164 8.93 -3.23 7.11
CA ALA A 164 10.08 -2.53 7.65
C ALA A 164 11.39 -3.22 7.25
N LEU A 165 12.37 -2.41 6.82
CA LEU A 165 13.76 -2.81 6.63
C LEU A 165 14.64 -1.95 7.52
N ARG A 166 15.75 -2.50 8.03
CA ARG A 166 16.80 -1.67 8.61
C ARG A 166 17.45 -0.81 7.53
N ASP A 167 17.91 0.39 7.90
CA ASP A 167 18.61 1.31 7.00
C ASP A 167 19.77 0.64 6.24
N THR A 168 20.54 -0.20 6.94
CA THR A 168 21.66 -0.96 6.34
C THR A 168 21.20 -1.97 5.30
N THR A 169 20.05 -2.61 5.51
CA THR A 169 19.45 -3.53 4.53
C THR A 169 18.89 -2.77 3.36
N LEU A 170 18.21 -1.64 3.60
CA LEU A 170 17.66 -0.77 2.58
C LEU A 170 18.78 -0.27 1.67
N ALA A 171 19.82 0.37 2.22
CA ALA A 171 20.97 0.86 1.46
C ALA A 171 21.69 -0.22 0.64
N ARG A 172 21.81 -1.45 1.17
CA ARG A 172 22.43 -2.57 0.45
C ARG A 172 21.55 -3.11 -0.69
N ARG A 173 20.22 -3.05 -0.55
CA ARG A 173 19.27 -3.60 -1.51
C ARG A 173 18.83 -2.60 -2.58
N THR A 174 19.06 -1.30 -2.36
CA THR A 174 18.84 -0.27 -3.37
C THR A 174 19.95 -0.33 -4.42
N ALA A 175 19.56 -0.44 -5.69
CA ALA A 175 20.52 -0.45 -6.79
C ALA A 175 21.27 0.90 -6.86
N PRO A 176 22.52 0.94 -7.34
CA PRO A 176 23.28 2.19 -7.42
C PRO A 176 22.56 3.32 -8.18
N ALA A 177 21.80 2.98 -9.23
CA ALA A 177 21.01 3.93 -10.01
C ALA A 177 19.82 4.53 -9.23
N ASP A 178 19.36 3.86 -8.17
CA ASP A 178 18.25 4.30 -7.33
C ASP A 178 18.74 4.87 -5.99
N ALA A 179 20.07 5.02 -5.79
CA ALA A 179 20.63 5.47 -4.50
C ALA A 179 20.12 6.86 -4.07
N TRP A 180 19.73 7.70 -5.02
CA TRP A 180 19.13 9.01 -4.76
C TRP A 180 17.80 8.90 -3.97
N THR A 181 17.07 7.78 -4.06
CA THR A 181 15.80 7.60 -3.34
C THR A 181 15.99 7.42 -1.84
N LEU A 182 17.19 7.04 -1.39
CA LEU A 182 17.48 6.74 0.02
C LEU A 182 17.18 7.93 0.94
N ALA A 183 17.41 9.16 0.47
CA ALA A 183 17.11 10.37 1.21
C ALA A 183 15.59 10.53 1.47
N ALA A 184 14.74 10.13 0.52
CA ALA A 184 13.29 10.12 0.67
C ALA A 184 12.85 9.11 1.75
N TYR A 185 13.41 7.90 1.75
CA TYR A 185 13.11 6.88 2.77
C TYR A 185 13.60 7.28 4.17
N ALA A 186 14.78 7.91 4.27
CA ALA A 186 15.28 8.41 5.54
C ALA A 186 14.39 9.54 6.11
N ARG A 187 13.91 10.44 5.23
CA ARG A 187 12.95 11.49 5.61
C ARG A 187 11.60 10.89 6.02
N TYR A 188 11.11 9.92 5.26
CA TYR A 188 9.88 9.19 5.52
C TYR A 188 9.89 8.49 6.89
N GLU A 189 10.97 7.79 7.24
CA GLU A 189 11.10 7.14 8.55
C GLU A 189 11.04 8.15 9.69
N ARG A 190 11.67 9.33 9.52
CA ARG A 190 11.70 10.40 10.53
C ARG A 190 10.36 11.11 10.69
N GLU A 191 9.69 11.44 9.60
CA GLU A 191 8.50 12.29 9.59
C GLU A 191 7.21 11.49 9.77
N VAL A 192 7.08 10.37 9.05
CA VAL A 192 5.88 9.53 9.09
C VAL A 192 5.95 8.48 10.19
N ARG A 193 7.16 7.96 10.49
CA ARG A 193 7.37 6.86 11.44
C ARG A 193 6.44 5.68 11.14
N PRO A 194 6.53 5.08 9.93
CA PRO A 194 5.59 4.07 9.47
C PRO A 194 5.50 2.85 10.41
N ALA A 195 6.62 2.48 11.03
CA ALA A 195 6.69 1.42 12.03
C ALA A 195 5.99 1.75 13.36
N GLU A 196 5.55 3.00 13.58
CA GLU A 196 4.76 3.42 14.75
C GLU A 196 3.27 3.55 14.42
N VAL A 197 2.93 3.96 13.20
CA VAL A 197 1.55 4.30 12.81
C VAL A 197 0.82 3.18 12.06
N ALA A 198 1.53 2.21 11.48
CA ALA A 198 0.88 1.09 10.79
C ALA A 198 0.19 0.11 11.76
N ASP A 199 -0.93 -0.47 11.33
CA ASP A 199 -1.71 -1.46 12.09
C ASP A 199 -0.93 -2.76 12.27
N VAL A 200 -0.22 -3.19 11.23
CA VAL A 200 0.70 -4.32 11.23
C VAL A 200 2.06 -3.86 10.75
N VAL A 201 3.11 -4.26 11.46
CA VAL A 201 4.49 -4.03 11.03
C VAL A 201 5.19 -5.38 10.96
N ALA A 202 5.74 -5.68 9.79
CA ALA A 202 6.56 -6.88 9.56
C ALA A 202 7.98 -6.44 9.19
N ARG A 203 8.97 -6.87 9.97
CA ARG A 203 10.38 -6.73 9.63
C ARG A 203 10.75 -7.79 8.62
N VAL A 204 11.29 -7.38 7.47
CA VAL A 204 11.57 -8.26 6.31
C VAL A 204 13.02 -8.13 5.82
N ASP A 205 13.94 -7.91 6.77
CA ASP A 205 15.39 -7.88 6.51
C ASP A 205 15.90 -9.16 5.82
N ASP A 206 15.33 -10.32 6.14
CA ASP A 206 15.38 -11.54 5.33
C ASP A 206 13.94 -11.85 4.91
N ALA A 207 13.66 -11.81 3.60
CA ALA A 207 12.31 -12.02 3.08
C ALA A 207 11.77 -13.43 3.39
N ARG A 208 12.64 -14.40 3.65
CA ARG A 208 12.26 -15.78 4.00
C ARG A 208 11.90 -15.94 5.48
N HIS A 209 12.23 -14.95 6.30
CA HIS A 209 12.07 -15.01 7.75
C HIS A 209 11.50 -13.68 8.26
N PRO A 210 10.25 -13.34 7.88
CA PRO A 210 9.60 -12.15 8.40
C PRO A 210 9.45 -12.21 9.91
N ALA A 211 9.40 -11.04 10.57
CA ALA A 211 9.10 -10.97 11.99
C ALA A 211 8.07 -9.89 12.28
N LEU A 212 6.98 -10.28 12.95
CA LEU A 212 5.91 -9.36 13.35
C LEU A 212 6.37 -8.51 14.53
N VAL A 213 6.04 -7.22 14.48
CA VAL A 213 6.21 -6.32 15.63
C VAL A 213 4.88 -6.27 16.39
N VAL A 214 4.86 -6.88 17.56
CA VAL A 214 3.70 -6.92 18.45
C VAL A 214 3.82 -5.77 19.47
N ARG A 215 2.77 -4.95 19.56
CA ARG A 215 2.67 -3.84 20.50
C ARG A 215 2.01 -4.28 21.80
#